data_AF-A0A0H1B9Y1-F1
#
_entry.id   AF-A0A0H1B9Y1-F1
#
_cell.length_a   1.000
_cell.length_b   1.000
_cell.length_c   1.000
_cell.angle_alpha   90.00
_cell.angle_beta   90.00
_cell.angle_gamma   90.00
#
_symmetry.space_group_name_H-M   'P 1'
#
loop_
_entity.id
_entity.type
_entity.pdbx_description
1 polymer ?
#
loop_
_entity_poly.entity_id
_entity_poly.type
_entity_poly.pdbx_seq_one_letter_code
_entity_poly.pdbx_strand_id
1 'polypeptide(L)'
;MASSNPTSCSPFTRAVVNSMKKLYPECLADKSFDNTGLLLESPFTFTRRQKNSVLLTIDLTKAVADEAIERGDSIIIAYHPIIFRGLKSLTLNDPQQDSLLRLAQNGISVYSPHTAVDAAPGGMADWLLDVALQPKSSPKGTF
;
A
#
# COMPACT_ATOMS: atom_id res chain seq x y z
N MET A 1 4.12 -7.05 -37.05
CA MET A 1 4.12 -7.74 -35.73
C MET A 1 4.46 -6.68 -34.69
N ALA A 2 3.52 -6.32 -33.82
CA ALA A 2 3.78 -5.32 -32.79
C ALA A 2 4.82 -5.87 -31.82
N SER A 3 5.96 -5.19 -31.70
CA SER A 3 6.94 -5.42 -30.64
C SER A 3 6.22 -5.27 -29.29
N SER A 4 5.90 -6.38 -28.64
CA SER A 4 5.36 -6.38 -27.29
C SER A 4 6.49 -5.99 -26.35
N ASN A 5 6.53 -4.72 -25.93
CA ASN A 5 7.36 -4.33 -24.80
C ASN A 5 7.00 -5.25 -23.62
N PRO A 6 7.98 -5.86 -22.93
CA PRO A 6 7.70 -6.69 -21.78
C PRO A 6 6.93 -5.89 -20.73
N THR A 7 5.87 -6.49 -20.18
CA THR A 7 5.14 -5.95 -19.04
C THR A 7 6.15 -5.67 -17.93
N SER A 8 6.23 -4.42 -17.49
CA SER A 8 7.20 -3.98 -16.48
C SER A 8 6.50 -3.28 -15.34
N CYS A 9 7.11 -3.27 -14.15
CA CYS A 9 6.66 -2.46 -13.02
C CYS A 9 7.28 -1.06 -13.11
N SER A 10 6.50 -0.03 -12.76
CA SER A 10 6.94 1.36 -12.75
C SER A 10 8.22 1.52 -11.90
N PRO A 11 9.24 2.25 -12.38
CA PRO A 11 10.44 2.52 -11.59
C PRO A 11 10.12 3.19 -10.25
N PHE A 12 9.11 4.06 -10.20
CA PHE A 12 8.68 4.72 -8.97
C PHE A 12 8.07 3.72 -7.98
N THR A 13 7.11 2.91 -8.43
CA THR A 13 6.49 1.85 -7.59
C THR A 13 7.55 0.90 -7.05
N ARG A 14 8.51 0.47 -7.88
CA ARG A 14 9.61 -0.38 -7.44
C ARG A 14 10.48 0.27 -6.37
N ALA A 15 10.79 1.57 -6.52
CA ALA A 15 11.54 2.31 -5.53
C ALA A 15 10.80 2.38 -4.19
N VAL A 16 9.47 2.62 -4.21
CA VAL A 16 8.63 2.64 -3.01
C VAL A 16 8.61 1.27 -2.32
N VAL A 17 8.36 0.19 -3.07
CA VAL A 17 8.37 -1.19 -2.53
C VAL A 17 9.72 -1.54 -1.91
N ASN A 18 10.83 -1.20 -2.57
CA ASN A 18 12.17 -1.45 -2.03
C ASN A 18 12.43 -0.66 -0.75
N SER A 19 11.97 0.59 -0.66
CA SER A 19 12.04 1.39 0.57
C SER A 19 11.23 0.74 1.69
N MET A 20 10.02 0.26 1.42
CA MET A 20 9.19 -0.44 2.41
C MET A 20 9.89 -1.70 2.92
N LYS A 21 10.41 -2.55 2.02
CA LYS A 21 11.16 -3.77 2.41
C LYS A 21 12.44 -3.47 3.18
N LYS A 22 13.07 -2.31 2.95
CA LYS A 22 14.26 -1.88 3.69
C LYS A 22 13.92 -1.42 5.11
N LEU A 23 12.83 -0.68 5.28
CA LEU A 23 12.38 -0.16 6.59
C LEU A 23 11.69 -1.24 7.43
N TYR A 24 10.82 -2.03 6.79
CA TYR A 24 10.00 -3.07 7.41
C TYR A 24 10.18 -4.38 6.64
N PRO A 25 11.28 -5.12 6.88
CA PRO A 25 11.55 -6.36 6.17
C PRO A 25 10.41 -7.38 6.32
N GLU A 26 9.95 -7.94 5.21
CA GLU A 26 8.83 -8.90 5.18
C GLU A 26 9.11 -10.18 6.00
N CYS A 27 10.37 -10.47 6.32
CA CYS A 27 10.72 -11.59 7.20
C CYS A 27 10.30 -11.39 8.67
N LEU A 28 9.98 -10.15 9.07
CA LEU A 28 9.46 -9.83 10.39
C LEU A 28 7.95 -10.06 10.51
N ALA A 29 7.23 -10.17 9.38
CA ALA A 29 5.81 -10.47 9.38
C ALA A 29 5.54 -11.89 9.90
N ASP A 30 4.39 -12.08 10.55
CA ASP A 30 3.94 -13.40 11.00
C ASP A 30 3.50 -14.28 9.82
N LYS A 31 4.36 -15.22 9.45
CA LYS A 31 4.14 -16.11 8.30
C LYS A 31 3.02 -17.12 8.48
N SER A 32 2.47 -17.28 9.69
CA SER A 32 1.42 -18.27 9.96
C SER A 32 0.05 -17.82 9.49
N PHE A 33 -0.18 -16.50 9.41
CA PHE A 33 -1.49 -15.96 9.03
C PHE A 33 -1.46 -14.72 8.14
N ASP A 34 -0.34 -13.98 8.11
CA ASP A 34 -0.29 -12.68 7.45
C ASP A 34 -0.11 -12.77 5.93
N ASN A 35 -0.53 -11.72 5.23
CA ASN A 35 -0.23 -11.48 3.82
C ASN A 35 0.41 -10.10 3.63
N THR A 36 1.65 -9.96 4.10
CA THR A 36 2.49 -8.77 3.92
C THR A 36 3.20 -8.81 2.57
N GLY A 37 3.25 -7.66 1.86
CA GLY A 37 4.01 -7.49 0.63
C GLY A 37 3.27 -6.71 -0.46
N LEU A 38 3.73 -6.87 -1.71
CA LEU A 38 3.09 -6.29 -2.89
C LEU A 38 1.92 -7.18 -3.32
N LEU A 39 0.70 -6.76 -3.01
CA LEU A 39 -0.52 -7.57 -3.18
C LEU A 39 -1.22 -7.31 -4.52
N LEU A 40 -1.05 -6.13 -5.08
CA LEU A 40 -1.49 -5.79 -6.44
C LEU A 40 -0.34 -5.07 -7.14
N GLU A 41 0.17 -5.65 -8.23
CA GLU A 41 1.11 -4.97 -9.10
C GLU A 41 0.44 -4.62 -10.43
N SER A 42 0.31 -3.33 -10.72
CA SER A 42 -0.22 -2.89 -11.99
C SER A 42 0.87 -2.78 -13.06
N PRO A 43 0.60 -3.25 -14.30
CA PRO A 43 1.47 -3.03 -15.45
C PRO A 43 1.81 -1.56 -15.71
N PHE A 44 3.09 -1.27 -15.93
CA PHE A 44 3.55 0.03 -16.40
C PHE A 44 3.40 0.16 -17.91
N THR A 45 2.86 1.30 -18.34
CA THR A 45 2.81 1.67 -19.77
C THR A 45 3.27 3.11 -19.91
N PHE A 46 4.13 3.39 -20.90
CA PHE A 46 4.66 4.75 -21.13
C PHE A 46 3.56 5.76 -21.52
N THR A 47 2.44 5.26 -22.04
CA THR A 47 1.27 6.06 -22.42
C THR A 47 0.40 6.47 -21.23
N ARG A 48 0.51 5.77 -20.09
CA ARG A 48 -0.22 6.07 -18.86
C ARG A 48 0.76 6.48 -17.76
N ARG A 49 1.04 7.78 -17.70
CA ARG A 49 1.94 8.34 -16.69
C ARG A 49 1.13 8.72 -15.44
N GLN A 50 1.49 8.13 -14.31
CA GLN A 50 0.96 8.51 -12.99
C GLN A 50 1.76 9.65 -12.39
N LYS A 51 1.26 10.23 -11.30
CA LYS A 51 1.88 11.39 -10.62
C LYS A 51 3.15 11.06 -9.84
N ASN A 52 3.59 9.79 -9.81
CA ASN A 52 4.68 9.33 -8.95
C ASN A 52 4.42 9.72 -7.48
N SER A 53 3.23 9.39 -7.01
CA SER A 53 2.77 9.69 -5.65
C SER A 53 2.31 8.42 -4.94
N VAL A 54 2.33 8.49 -3.62
CA VAL A 54 1.96 7.39 -2.72
C VAL A 54 0.77 7.84 -1.90
N LEU A 55 -0.29 7.03 -1.87
CA LEU A 55 -1.38 7.19 -0.91
C LEU A 55 -1.13 6.24 0.26
N LEU A 56 -1.18 6.77 1.49
CA LEU A 56 -1.07 5.97 2.72
C LEU A 56 -2.47 5.83 3.34
N THR A 57 -2.84 4.62 3.74
CA THR A 57 -4.12 4.35 4.40
C THR A 57 -3.99 3.22 5.42
N ILE A 58 -4.93 3.15 6.37
CA ILE A 58 -5.11 1.97 7.21
C ILE A 58 -5.86 0.90 6.42
N ASP A 59 -7.08 1.22 6.00
CA ASP A 59 -7.95 0.34 5.21
C ASP A 59 -8.07 0.82 3.76
N LEU A 60 -7.95 -0.10 2.81
CA LEU A 60 -8.25 0.17 1.40
C LEU A 60 -9.74 -0.05 1.14
N THR A 61 -10.55 0.95 1.51
CA THR A 61 -11.99 0.96 1.22
C THR A 61 -12.24 1.41 -0.23
N LYS A 62 -13.48 1.23 -0.71
CA LYS A 62 -13.89 1.75 -2.03
C LYS A 62 -13.64 3.26 -2.16
N ALA A 63 -13.92 4.04 -1.12
CA ALA A 63 -13.71 5.49 -1.14
C ALA A 63 -12.22 5.85 -1.28
N VAL A 64 -11.33 5.10 -0.62
CA VAL A 64 -9.88 5.28 -0.74
C VAL A 64 -9.38 4.86 -2.13
N ALA A 65 -9.94 3.80 -2.71
CA ALA A 65 -9.64 3.41 -4.08
C ALA A 65 -10.08 4.48 -5.08
N ASP A 66 -11.27 5.05 -4.89
CA ASP A 66 -11.79 6.17 -5.70
C ASP A 66 -10.87 7.40 -5.57
N GLU A 67 -10.44 7.74 -4.36
CA GLU A 67 -9.51 8.84 -4.09
C GLU A 67 -8.17 8.66 -4.81
N ALA A 68 -7.56 7.47 -4.71
CA ALA A 68 -6.29 7.17 -5.38
C ALA A 68 -6.39 7.29 -6.90
N ILE A 69 -7.52 6.85 -7.47
CA ILE A 69 -7.81 6.93 -8.90
C ILE A 69 -7.97 8.40 -9.33
N GLU A 70 -8.78 9.18 -8.61
CA GLU A 70 -8.99 10.60 -8.89
C GLU A 70 -7.68 11.40 -8.81
N ARG A 71 -6.86 11.10 -7.80
CA ARG A 71 -5.55 11.72 -7.62
C ARG A 71 -4.53 11.25 -8.64
N GLY A 72 -4.69 10.08 -9.24
CA GLY A 72 -3.72 9.47 -10.16
C GLY A 72 -2.45 9.01 -9.44
N ASP A 73 -2.61 8.49 -8.21
CA ASP A 73 -1.52 7.95 -7.40
C ASP A 73 -0.89 6.72 -8.05
N SER A 74 0.39 6.47 -7.75
CA SER A 74 1.13 5.35 -8.35
C SER A 74 1.00 4.05 -7.56
N ILE A 75 0.94 4.18 -6.24
CA ILE A 75 0.88 3.04 -5.34
C ILE A 75 0.15 3.46 -4.06
N ILE A 76 -0.64 2.54 -3.52
CA ILE A 76 -1.25 2.64 -2.20
C ILE A 76 -0.43 1.78 -1.24
N ILE A 77 -0.07 2.35 -0.09
CA ILE A 77 0.42 1.60 1.07
C ILE A 77 -0.74 1.49 2.06
N ALA A 78 -1.36 0.32 2.13
CA ALA A 78 -2.45 0.04 3.06
C ALA A 78 -1.91 -0.77 4.23
N TYR A 79 -2.16 -0.35 5.47
CA TYR A 79 -1.72 -1.11 6.64
C TYR A 79 -2.35 -2.52 6.65
N HIS A 80 -3.67 -2.61 6.46
CA HIS A 80 -4.37 -3.89 6.38
C HIS A 80 -4.26 -4.51 4.98
N PRO A 81 -3.88 -5.80 4.86
CA PRO A 81 -3.82 -6.49 3.58
C PRO A 81 -5.20 -6.52 2.91
N ILE A 82 -5.36 -5.81 1.79
CA ILE A 82 -6.61 -5.89 1.02
C ILE A 82 -6.87 -7.33 0.58
N ILE A 83 -5.84 -8.11 0.24
CA ILE A 83 -5.96 -9.56 0.02
C ILE A 83 -5.48 -10.26 1.28
N PHE A 84 -6.35 -10.52 2.25
CA PHE A 84 -5.94 -11.22 3.48
C PHE A 84 -5.98 -12.76 3.32
N ARG A 85 -6.91 -13.25 2.51
CA ARG A 85 -7.02 -14.67 2.14
C ARG A 85 -6.97 -14.79 0.61
N GLY A 86 -6.51 -15.94 0.12
CA GLY A 86 -6.42 -16.19 -1.31
C GLY A 86 -7.76 -16.00 -2.03
N LEU A 87 -7.78 -15.18 -3.07
CA LEU A 87 -8.95 -14.94 -3.91
C LEU A 87 -9.13 -16.10 -4.89
N LYS A 88 -10.37 -16.60 -5.03
CA LYS A 88 -10.71 -17.65 -6.02
C LYS A 88 -11.11 -17.08 -7.38
N SER A 89 -11.51 -15.81 -7.42
CA SER A 89 -11.92 -15.07 -8.60
C SER A 89 -11.67 -13.57 -8.42
N LEU A 90 -11.65 -12.83 -9.52
CA LEU A 90 -11.66 -11.36 -9.55
C LEU A 90 -12.83 -10.92 -10.45
N THR A 91 -13.88 -10.39 -9.84
CA THR A 91 -15.12 -9.99 -10.52
C THR A 91 -15.60 -8.64 -10.00
N LEU A 92 -16.46 -7.96 -10.77
CA LEU A 92 -17.08 -6.70 -10.35
C LEU A 92 -18.24 -6.89 -9.36
N ASN A 93 -18.57 -8.14 -9.00
CA ASN A 93 -19.69 -8.47 -8.12
C ASN A 93 -19.32 -8.41 -6.63
N ASP A 94 -18.02 -8.36 -6.31
CA ASP A 94 -17.51 -8.25 -4.96
C ASP A 94 -16.79 -6.90 -4.78
N PRO A 95 -17.08 -6.11 -3.73
CA PRO A 95 -16.53 -4.75 -3.58
C PRO A 95 -15.00 -4.69 -3.46
N GLN A 96 -14.38 -5.70 -2.82
CA GLN A 96 -12.93 -5.77 -2.69
C GLN A 96 -12.29 -6.08 -4.05
N GLN A 97 -12.85 -7.04 -4.78
CA GLN A 97 -12.39 -7.40 -6.13
C GLN A 97 -12.62 -6.28 -7.15
N ASP A 98 -13.76 -5.59 -7.10
CA ASP A 98 -14.03 -4.39 -7.92
C ASP A 98 -12.96 -3.32 -7.71
N SER A 99 -12.62 -3.03 -6.45
CA SER A 99 -11.58 -2.07 -6.10
C SER A 99 -10.22 -2.49 -6.68
N LEU A 100 -9.83 -3.76 -6.52
CA LEU A 100 -8.58 -4.30 -7.09
C LEU A 100 -8.54 -4.19 -8.62
N LEU A 101 -9.64 -4.56 -9.29
CA LEU A 101 -9.75 -4.50 -10.75
C LEU A 101 -9.65 -3.05 -11.26
N ARG A 102 -10.33 -2.11 -10.59
CA ARG A 102 -10.31 -0.68 -10.94
C ARG A 102 -8.95 -0.05 -10.70
N LEU A 103 -8.28 -0.40 -9.60
CA LEU A 103 -6.91 0.07 -9.33
C LEU A 103 -5.93 -0.44 -10.38
N ALA A 104 -5.97 -1.73 -10.70
CA ALA A 104 -5.16 -2.32 -11.77
C ALA A 104 -5.43 -1.66 -13.13
N GLN A 105 -6.71 -1.44 -13.46
CA GLN A 105 -7.10 -0.75 -14.69
C GLN A 105 -6.57 0.68 -14.75
N ASN A 106 -6.34 1.35 -13.62
CA ASN A 106 -5.83 2.72 -13.53
C ASN A 106 -4.32 2.82 -13.30
N GLY A 107 -3.58 1.71 -13.33
CA GLY A 107 -2.13 1.73 -13.16
C GLY A 107 -1.66 1.61 -11.71
N ILE A 108 -2.57 1.48 -10.74
CA ILE A 108 -2.28 1.70 -9.30
C ILE A 108 -1.95 0.37 -8.63
N SER A 109 -0.77 0.28 -8.03
CA SER A 109 -0.34 -0.88 -7.25
C SER A 109 -0.75 -0.77 -5.77
N VAL A 110 -0.76 -1.88 -5.04
CA VAL A 110 -1.07 -1.91 -3.61
C VAL A 110 -0.02 -2.75 -2.87
N TYR A 111 0.61 -2.15 -1.86
CA TYR A 111 1.53 -2.82 -0.94
C TYR A 111 0.99 -2.76 0.49
N SER A 112 1.19 -3.83 1.25
CA SER A 112 0.76 -3.94 2.64
C SER A 112 1.92 -4.34 3.56
N PRO A 113 2.38 -3.49 4.49
CA PRO A 113 3.45 -3.83 5.43
C PRO A 113 2.94 -4.60 6.67
N HIS A 114 1.66 -4.42 7.04
CA HIS A 114 0.96 -5.08 8.14
C HIS A 114 1.84 -5.52 9.33
N THR A 115 1.95 -6.82 9.64
CA THR A 115 2.68 -7.23 10.85
C THR A 115 4.19 -6.99 10.76
N ALA A 116 4.77 -6.81 9.57
CA ALA A 116 6.18 -6.43 9.47
C ALA A 116 6.44 -5.01 10.02
N VAL A 117 5.51 -4.07 9.84
CA VAL A 117 5.67 -2.73 10.46
C VAL A 117 5.38 -2.76 11.96
N ASP A 118 4.55 -3.67 12.44
CA ASP A 118 4.29 -3.84 13.88
C ASP A 118 5.52 -4.40 14.61
N ALA A 119 6.20 -5.38 14.00
CA ALA A 119 7.34 -6.07 14.58
C ALA A 119 8.70 -5.36 14.35
N ALA A 120 8.77 -4.39 13.46
CA ALA A 120 10.01 -3.69 13.15
C ALA A 120 10.46 -2.78 14.31
N PRO A 121 11.78 -2.76 14.64
CA PRO A 121 12.34 -1.74 15.51
C PRO A 121 12.11 -0.33 14.94
N GLY A 122 11.61 0.59 15.76
CA GLY A 122 11.14 1.92 15.35
C GLY A 122 9.84 1.90 14.55
N GLY A 123 9.14 0.75 14.54
CA GLY A 123 7.88 0.55 13.83
C GLY A 123 6.65 1.02 14.61
N MET A 124 5.50 0.48 14.25
CA MET A 124 4.18 0.90 14.76
C MET A 124 4.07 0.81 16.28
N ALA A 125 4.54 -0.30 16.88
CA ALA A 125 4.48 -0.51 18.32
C ALA A 125 5.34 0.50 19.11
N ASP A 126 6.57 0.73 18.66
CA ASP A 126 7.48 1.70 19.26
C ASP A 126 6.93 3.14 19.14
N TRP A 127 6.42 3.50 17.95
CA TRP A 127 5.79 4.81 17.74
C TRP A 127 4.59 5.02 18.67
N LEU A 128 3.74 4.01 18.84
CA LEU A 128 2.59 4.10 19.74
C LEU A 128 3.02 4.27 21.20
N LEU A 129 4.07 3.56 21.62
CA LEU A 129 4.65 3.68 22.95
C LEU A 129 5.17 5.10 23.19
N ASP A 130 5.90 5.67 22.22
CA ASP A 130 6.40 7.05 22.30
C ASP A 130 5.26 8.06 22.46
N VAL A 131 4.16 7.91 21.72
CA VAL A 131 2.98 8.78 21.84
C VAL A 131 2.28 8.60 23.19
N ALA A 132 2.15 7.37 23.67
CA ALA A 132 1.48 7.05 24.93
C ALA A 132 2.28 7.52 26.16
N LEU A 133 3.61 7.51 26.08
CA LEU A 133 4.51 7.88 27.18
C LEU A 133 4.96 9.34 27.14
N GLN A 134 4.69 10.08 26.07
CA GLN A 134 5.00 11.50 26.01
C GLN A 134 4.33 12.23 27.19
N PRO A 135 5.10 12.93 28.04
CA PRO A 135 4.52 13.75 29.09
C PRO A 135 3.61 14.78 28.43
N LYS A 136 2.37 14.93 28.93
CA LYS A 136 1.45 15.98 28.47
C LYS A 136 2.20 17.30 28.53
N SER A 137 2.59 17.84 27.38
CA SER A 137 3.02 19.22 27.31
C SER A 137 1.84 20.05 27.82
N SER A 138 2.06 20.82 28.88
CA SER A 138 1.08 21.80 29.34
C SER A 138 0.72 22.68 28.14
N PRO A 139 -0.56 23.07 27.97
CA PRO A 139 -0.92 23.97 26.89
C PRO A 139 -0.06 25.23 27.06
N LYS A 140 0.87 25.46 26.13
CA LYS A 140 1.52 26.76 26.04
C LYS A 140 0.43 27.72 25.60
N GLY A 141 -0.23 28.32 26.59
CA GLY A 141 -1.12 29.44 26.39
C GLY A 141 -0.36 30.55 25.71
N THR A 142 -0.81 30.91 24.52
CA THR A 142 -0.78 32.28 24.02
C THR A 142 -1.89 32.38 22.99
N PHE A 143 -2.85 33.25 23.30
CA PHE A 143 -3.84 33.77 22.36
C PHE A 143 -3.14 34.57 21.25
#